data_AF-A0A8B9FH83-F1
#
_entry.id   AF-A0A8B9FH83-F1
#
_cell.length_a   1.000
_cell.length_b   1.000
_cell.length_c   1.000
_cell.angle_alpha   90.00
_cell.angle_beta   90.00
_cell.angle_gamma   90.00
#
_symmetry.space_group_name_H-M   'P 1'
#
loop_
_entity.id
_entity.type
_entity.pdbx_description
1 polymer ?
#
loop_
_entity_poly.entity_id
_entity_poly.type
_entity_poly.pdbx_seq_one_letter_code
_entity_poly.pdbx_strand_id
1 'polypeptide(L)'
;MGSAVRPWRGPAPLRARWLLLSRLFQPRNLQAGGEAAADGELSCRSQRLMLQAGLIHPSSPGCFHYLPPAVRAMEKLVRVVDEEMREVAGQKLSMPSLSPEELWRASGRWDRMGTELFRLRDRHGKSYCLGPTHEEVVTELVAVQSSLTHKQLPLRLYQVSRKFRDEPKPRFGLLRSREFYMKDMYTFDISEEAARRTYSELCGAYGSLLGRLGLPFVQVQAATGNIGGSMSHEFQLPADIGEDKLVLCPEGHFAANVETLSREQTSCPTCGGKLTRTRGIEVGHTFYLGTKYSAVSNAVFYSPENKPLLAEMGCYGLGITRILAASIEVLSTEDSIRWPSLIAPYQLCFIPPKRGSREEEEEGAALLERVYDDVAEALPHLAGDSVLDDRTQLTIGKRLKDANKLGYPFVVIAGKRVCEDPPVFEVWNQNSGAGGHPHVHEAVPGRDRRGAASGPGVSAVPPLRRGAGPRRAGQDVQERRERVLQGEGVPESCHCLHRGAEEEVRGAGDERGAAHKQRGCTVLPG
;
A
#
# COMPACT_ATOMS: atom_id res chain seq x y z
N MET A 1 -32.55 -52.85 -6.47
CA MET A 1 -31.42 -52.32 -7.28
C MET A 1 -30.93 -51.03 -6.65
N GLY A 2 -30.01 -51.12 -5.70
CA GLY A 2 -29.38 -49.95 -5.07
C GLY A 2 -28.16 -49.52 -5.88
N SER A 3 -28.31 -48.45 -6.69
CA SER A 3 -27.21 -47.85 -7.43
C SER A 3 -26.37 -47.00 -6.48
N ALA A 4 -25.25 -47.54 -6.02
CA ALA A 4 -24.22 -46.78 -5.31
C ALA A 4 -23.60 -45.75 -6.27
N VAL A 5 -23.96 -44.48 -6.10
CA VAL A 5 -23.29 -43.35 -6.74
C VAL A 5 -21.84 -43.33 -6.26
N ARG A 6 -20.90 -43.67 -7.14
CA ARG A 6 -19.47 -43.50 -6.83
C ARG A 6 -19.20 -42.00 -6.67
N PRO A 7 -18.57 -41.56 -5.57
CA PRO A 7 -18.19 -40.17 -5.42
C PRO A 7 -17.18 -39.82 -6.53
N TRP A 8 -17.42 -38.69 -7.19
CA TRP A 8 -16.53 -38.10 -8.17
C TRP A 8 -15.18 -37.85 -7.48
N ARG A 9 -14.19 -38.70 -7.76
CA ARG A 9 -12.80 -38.41 -7.42
C ARG A 9 -12.38 -37.31 -8.40
N GLY A 10 -12.34 -36.07 -7.91
CA GLY A 10 -11.74 -34.97 -8.67
C GLY A 10 -10.35 -35.36 -9.19
N PRO A 11 -9.85 -34.70 -10.25
CA PRO A 11 -8.51 -34.97 -10.74
C PRO A 11 -7.51 -34.87 -9.57
N ALA A 12 -6.58 -35.83 -9.50
CA ALA A 12 -5.48 -35.76 -8.54
C ALA A 12 -4.85 -34.35 -8.58
N PRO A 13 -4.44 -33.77 -7.44
CA PRO A 13 -3.86 -32.44 -7.43
C PRO A 13 -2.72 -32.43 -8.45
N LEU A 14 -2.87 -31.60 -9.48
CA LEU A 14 -1.79 -31.33 -10.42
C LEU A 14 -0.60 -30.94 -9.54
N ARG A 15 0.48 -31.74 -9.54
CA ARG A 15 1.76 -31.31 -8.96
C ARG A 15 1.97 -29.87 -9.45
N ALA A 16 2.16 -28.93 -8.53
CA ALA A 16 2.34 -27.53 -8.87
C ALA A 16 3.44 -27.46 -9.94
N ARG A 17 3.05 -27.15 -11.19
CA ARG A 17 4.01 -27.07 -12.28
C ARG A 17 4.97 -25.95 -11.94
N TRP A 18 6.26 -26.24 -11.88
CA TRP A 18 7.28 -25.23 -11.67
C TRP A 18 7.11 -24.07 -12.65
N LEU A 19 7.24 -22.84 -12.15
CA LEU A 19 7.27 -21.67 -13.00
C LEU A 19 8.68 -21.57 -13.60
N LEU A 20 8.80 -21.99 -14.87
CA LEU A 20 10.06 -21.92 -15.61
C LEU A 20 10.22 -20.53 -16.20
N LEU A 21 11.35 -19.87 -15.92
CA LEU A 21 11.62 -18.52 -16.41
C LEU A 21 11.61 -18.45 -17.93
N SER A 22 12.08 -19.48 -18.63
CA SER A 22 12.04 -19.58 -20.09
C SER A 22 10.63 -19.53 -20.69
N ARG A 23 9.60 -19.85 -19.89
CA ARG A 23 8.19 -19.88 -20.29
C ARG A 23 7.40 -18.66 -19.81
N LEU A 24 8.03 -17.77 -19.04
CA LEU A 24 7.41 -16.52 -18.63
C LEU A 24 7.56 -15.49 -19.76
N PHE A 25 6.47 -14.81 -20.10
CA PHE A 25 6.53 -13.68 -21.02
C PHE A 25 7.12 -12.47 -20.29
N GLN A 26 8.45 -12.34 -20.39
CA GLN A 26 9.21 -11.23 -19.85
C GLN A 26 10.19 -10.73 -20.92
N PRO A 27 9.71 -9.95 -21.89
CA PRO A 27 10.56 -9.42 -22.94
C PRO A 27 11.53 -8.39 -22.39
N ARG A 28 12.81 -8.76 -22.26
CA ARG A 28 13.88 -7.89 -21.75
C ARG A 28 14.64 -7.14 -22.85
N ASN A 29 14.41 -7.53 -24.10
CA ASN A 29 15.05 -7.00 -25.29
C ASN A 29 14.06 -6.28 -26.22
N LEU A 30 12.83 -5.99 -25.75
CA LEU A 30 12.01 -4.99 -26.44
C LEU A 30 12.72 -3.65 -26.21
N GLN A 31 13.68 -3.36 -27.09
CA GLN A 31 14.12 -1.99 -27.29
C GLN A 31 12.85 -1.17 -27.51
N ALA A 32 12.80 0.04 -26.94
CA ALA A 32 11.80 1.02 -27.33
C ALA A 32 11.95 1.25 -28.84
N GLY A 33 11.24 0.45 -29.64
CA GLY A 33 11.37 0.44 -31.08
C GLY A 33 10.64 1.65 -31.64
N GLY A 34 11.40 2.57 -32.23
CA GLY A 34 10.91 3.70 -33.01
C GLY A 34 10.82 5.00 -32.22
N GLU A 35 11.77 5.90 -32.48
CA GLU A 35 11.73 7.36 -32.23
C GLU A 35 11.59 7.90 -30.79
N ALA A 36 11.34 7.08 -29.75
CA ALA A 36 11.03 7.57 -28.38
C ALA A 36 12.08 7.24 -27.29
N ALA A 37 13.34 7.01 -27.68
CA ALA A 37 14.40 6.85 -26.68
C ALA A 37 15.74 7.36 -27.22
N ALA A 38 15.82 8.68 -27.42
CA ALA A 38 17.11 9.33 -27.26
C ALA A 38 17.51 9.21 -25.77
N ASP A 39 18.79 9.01 -25.50
CA ASP A 39 19.39 8.76 -24.17
C ASP A 39 19.09 9.84 -23.09
N GLY A 40 18.33 10.89 -23.43
CA GLY A 40 17.82 11.94 -22.55
C GLY A 40 16.31 11.87 -22.20
N GLU A 41 15.53 10.90 -22.71
CA GLU A 41 14.06 10.82 -22.51
C GLU A 41 13.59 9.96 -21.32
N LEU A 42 14.44 9.08 -20.78
CA LEU A 42 14.10 8.26 -19.62
C LEU A 42 14.26 9.07 -18.32
N SER A 43 13.23 9.86 -18.04
CA SER A 43 13.23 10.94 -17.06
C SER A 43 13.33 10.54 -15.57
N CYS A 44 13.06 9.29 -15.20
CA CYS A 44 13.21 8.81 -13.81
C CYS A 44 13.66 7.33 -13.73
N ARG A 45 14.20 6.95 -12.56
CA ARG A 45 14.76 5.62 -12.31
C ARG A 45 13.72 4.53 -12.48
N SER A 46 12.53 4.72 -11.91
CA SER A 46 11.40 3.79 -11.99
C SER A 46 10.98 3.54 -13.45
N GLN A 47 10.80 4.57 -14.26
CA GLN A 47 10.46 4.41 -15.68
C GLN A 47 11.51 3.56 -16.42
N ARG A 48 12.80 3.91 -16.27
CA ARG A 48 13.92 3.18 -16.90
C ARG A 48 13.94 1.72 -16.47
N LEU A 49 13.91 1.44 -15.17
CA LEU A 49 13.97 0.08 -14.64
C LEU A 49 12.76 -0.75 -15.06
N MET A 50 11.55 -0.19 -15.02
CA MET A 50 10.33 -0.90 -15.42
C MET A 50 10.34 -1.29 -16.89
N LEU A 51 10.86 -0.44 -17.78
CA LEU A 51 11.01 -0.77 -19.19
C LEU A 51 12.08 -1.86 -19.39
N GLN A 52 13.27 -1.68 -18.80
CA GLN A 52 14.38 -2.62 -18.95
C GLN A 52 14.11 -4.00 -18.34
N ALA A 53 13.30 -4.07 -17.28
CA ALA A 53 12.93 -5.32 -16.63
C ALA A 53 11.76 -6.04 -17.34
N GLY A 54 11.14 -5.43 -18.35
CA GLY A 54 9.96 -5.97 -19.02
C GLY A 54 8.73 -5.97 -18.10
N LEU A 55 8.53 -4.90 -17.32
CA LEU A 55 7.35 -4.68 -16.49
C LEU A 55 6.26 -3.90 -17.24
N ILE A 56 6.67 -2.91 -18.03
CA ILE A 56 5.76 -2.10 -18.85
C ILE A 56 6.29 -1.96 -20.27
N HIS A 57 5.39 -1.70 -21.21
CA HIS A 57 5.74 -1.34 -22.58
C HIS A 57 4.85 -0.17 -23.04
N PRO A 58 5.39 0.91 -23.65
CA PRO A 58 4.57 2.00 -24.16
C PRO A 58 3.59 1.52 -25.24
N SER A 59 2.36 2.01 -25.21
CA SER A 59 1.35 1.77 -26.25
C SER A 59 1.09 3.05 -27.06
N SER A 60 0.95 4.18 -26.35
CA SER A 60 0.82 5.52 -26.90
C SER A 60 1.32 6.53 -25.85
N PRO A 61 1.46 7.83 -26.15
CA PRO A 61 1.88 8.82 -25.15
C PRO A 61 1.00 8.76 -23.89
N GLY A 62 1.61 8.46 -22.75
CA GLY A 62 0.93 8.31 -21.47
C GLY A 62 0.14 7.01 -21.25
N CYS A 63 0.18 6.03 -22.16
CA CYS A 63 -0.50 4.75 -22.01
C CYS A 63 0.48 3.59 -22.16
N PHE A 64 0.34 2.57 -21.31
CA PHE A 64 1.29 1.46 -21.22
C PHE A 64 0.57 0.11 -21.18
N HIS A 65 1.14 -0.88 -21.86
CA HIS A 65 0.87 -2.28 -21.58
C HIS A 65 1.55 -2.66 -20.26
N TYR A 66 0.81 -3.24 -19.33
CA TYR A 66 1.37 -3.87 -18.13
C TYR A 66 1.67 -5.32 -18.43
N LEU A 67 2.94 -5.69 -18.33
CA LEU A 67 3.41 -7.03 -18.62
C LEU A 67 3.18 -7.96 -17.41
N PRO A 68 3.21 -9.30 -17.59
CA PRO A 68 2.75 -10.24 -16.55
C PRO A 68 3.33 -10.02 -15.15
N PRO A 69 4.64 -9.73 -14.95
CA PRO A 69 5.17 -9.48 -13.62
C PRO A 69 4.61 -8.17 -12.99
N ALA A 70 4.38 -7.13 -13.79
CA ALA A 70 3.76 -5.90 -13.30
C ALA A 70 2.30 -6.10 -12.93
N VAL A 71 1.55 -6.88 -13.72
CA VAL A 71 0.16 -7.26 -13.39
C VAL A 71 0.12 -8.04 -12.08
N ARG A 72 1.01 -9.03 -11.88
CA ARG A 72 1.13 -9.74 -10.59
C ARG A 72 1.39 -8.80 -9.42
N ALA A 73 2.36 -7.89 -9.55
CA ALA A 73 2.68 -6.94 -8.48
C ALA A 73 1.51 -6.00 -8.19
N MET A 74 0.83 -5.51 -9.22
CA MET A 74 -0.37 -4.69 -9.11
C MET A 74 -1.49 -5.45 -8.40
N GLU A 75 -1.76 -6.71 -8.75
CA GLU A 75 -2.78 -7.54 -8.09
C GLU A 75 -2.45 -7.79 -6.62
N LYS A 76 -1.17 -8.02 -6.27
CA LYS A 76 -0.75 -8.13 -4.87
C LYS A 76 -0.97 -6.83 -4.11
N LEU A 77 -0.62 -5.69 -4.70
CA LEU A 77 -0.91 -4.38 -4.11
C LEU A 77 -2.42 -4.20 -3.88
N VAL A 78 -3.25 -4.56 -4.85
CA VAL A 78 -4.71 -4.48 -4.71
C VAL A 78 -5.21 -5.37 -3.57
N ARG A 79 -4.65 -6.57 -3.37
CA ARG A 79 -5.02 -7.42 -2.22
C ARG A 79 -4.69 -6.76 -0.88
N VAL A 80 -3.51 -6.18 -0.74
CA VAL A 80 -3.12 -5.45 0.49
C VAL A 80 -4.04 -4.25 0.71
N VAL A 81 -4.38 -3.51 -0.35
CA VAL A 81 -5.35 -2.41 -0.28
C VAL A 81 -6.72 -2.90 0.15
N ASP A 82 -7.20 -4.02 -0.41
CA ASP A 82 -8.51 -4.59 -0.07
C ASP A 82 -8.57 -5.06 1.39
N GLU A 83 -7.46 -5.59 1.93
CA GLU A 83 -7.33 -5.92 3.35
C GLU A 83 -7.48 -4.67 4.22
N GLU A 84 -6.70 -3.61 3.94
CA GLU A 84 -6.78 -2.35 4.70
C GLU A 84 -8.16 -1.69 4.58
N MET A 85 -8.81 -1.79 3.42
CA MET A 85 -10.16 -1.26 3.24
C MET A 85 -11.21 -2.06 3.99
N ARG A 86 -11.01 -3.37 4.18
CA ARG A 86 -11.92 -4.21 4.97
C ARG A 86 -11.88 -3.84 6.45
N GLU A 87 -10.70 -3.52 6.98
CA GLU A 87 -10.53 -3.10 8.38
C GLU A 87 -11.31 -1.83 8.73
N VAL A 88 -11.54 -0.97 7.72
CA VAL A 88 -12.36 0.24 7.85
C VAL A 88 -13.79 0.05 7.33
N ALA A 89 -14.29 -1.19 7.28
CA ALA A 89 -15.63 -1.54 6.81
C ALA A 89 -15.95 -1.07 5.36
N GLY A 90 -14.92 -0.94 4.54
CA GLY A 90 -15.04 -0.61 3.13
C GLY A 90 -15.67 -1.74 2.32
N GLN A 91 -16.66 -1.38 1.50
CA GLN A 91 -17.39 -2.29 0.62
C GLN A 91 -16.95 -2.07 -0.82
N LYS A 92 -16.41 -3.12 -1.43
CA LYS A 92 -15.87 -3.06 -2.79
C LYS A 92 -17.00 -3.21 -3.81
N LEU A 93 -17.04 -2.32 -4.79
CA LEU A 93 -17.93 -2.36 -5.94
C LEU A 93 -17.16 -2.08 -7.24
N SER A 94 -17.85 -2.11 -8.38
CA SER A 94 -17.28 -1.78 -9.68
C SER A 94 -18.22 -0.83 -10.43
N MET A 95 -17.75 0.37 -10.73
CA MET A 95 -18.49 1.36 -11.51
C MET A 95 -18.00 1.39 -12.96
N PRO A 96 -18.87 1.72 -13.93
CA PRO A 96 -18.48 1.88 -15.32
C PRO A 96 -17.38 2.95 -15.50
N SER A 97 -16.45 2.69 -16.43
CA SER A 97 -15.50 3.72 -16.88
C SER A 97 -16.14 4.77 -17.79
N LEU A 98 -17.26 4.42 -18.46
CA LEU A 98 -18.05 5.35 -19.26
C LEU A 98 -19.08 6.03 -18.37
N SER A 99 -19.00 7.34 -18.23
CA SER A 99 -19.92 8.13 -17.41
C SER A 99 -20.71 9.12 -18.28
N PRO A 100 -22.04 9.19 -18.11
CA PRO A 100 -22.91 10.05 -18.93
C PRO A 100 -22.65 11.55 -18.67
N GLU A 101 -22.70 12.37 -19.73
CA GLU A 101 -22.49 13.83 -19.66
C GLU A 101 -23.41 14.52 -18.64
N GLU A 102 -24.65 14.05 -18.51
CA GLU A 102 -25.68 14.63 -17.65
C GLU A 102 -25.23 14.73 -16.19
N LEU A 103 -24.60 13.68 -15.66
CA LEU A 103 -24.12 13.66 -14.28
C LEU A 103 -23.03 14.71 -14.02
N TRP A 104 -22.12 14.87 -14.97
CA TRP A 104 -20.99 15.81 -14.87
C TRP A 104 -21.42 17.25 -15.12
N ARG A 105 -22.46 17.47 -15.92
CA ARG A 105 -23.09 18.78 -16.07
C ARG A 105 -23.83 19.20 -14.81
N ALA A 106 -24.53 18.27 -14.16
CA ALA A 106 -25.21 18.53 -12.89
C ALA A 106 -24.23 19.01 -11.80
N SER A 107 -23.04 18.41 -11.71
CA SER A 107 -21.99 18.87 -10.78
C SER A 107 -21.22 20.11 -11.24
N GLY A 108 -21.45 20.56 -12.49
CA GLY A 108 -20.70 21.63 -13.15
C GLY A 108 -19.25 21.27 -13.50
N ARG A 109 -18.82 20.02 -13.30
CA ARG A 109 -17.45 19.59 -13.57
C ARG A 109 -17.18 19.26 -15.02
N TRP A 110 -18.21 19.01 -15.82
CA TRP A 110 -18.06 18.76 -17.26
C TRP A 110 -17.22 19.84 -17.94
N ASP A 111 -17.60 21.12 -17.76
CA ASP A 111 -16.91 22.25 -18.38
C ASP A 111 -15.65 22.67 -17.59
N ARG A 112 -15.67 22.61 -16.26
CA ARG A 112 -14.54 23.01 -15.41
C ARG A 112 -13.29 22.14 -15.59
N MET A 113 -13.44 20.85 -15.89
CA MET A 113 -12.30 19.97 -16.15
C MET A 113 -11.61 20.25 -17.50
N GLY A 114 -12.24 21.05 -18.37
CA GLY A 114 -11.62 21.51 -19.61
C GLY A 114 -11.11 20.37 -20.48
N THR A 115 -9.87 20.50 -20.94
CA THR A 115 -9.22 19.57 -21.87
C THR A 115 -8.71 18.30 -21.21
N GLU A 116 -8.63 18.21 -19.88
CA GLU A 116 -8.17 17.01 -19.18
C GLU A 116 -9.24 15.89 -19.18
N LEU A 117 -10.49 16.23 -19.49
CA LEU A 117 -11.60 15.27 -19.55
C LEU A 117 -11.71 14.67 -20.94
N PHE A 118 -11.48 13.37 -21.07
CA PHE A 118 -11.79 12.64 -22.29
C PHE A 118 -13.29 12.61 -22.52
N ARG A 119 -13.75 13.22 -23.62
CA ARG A 119 -15.16 13.24 -24.04
C ARG A 119 -15.34 12.40 -25.29
N LEU A 120 -16.43 11.64 -25.32
CA LEU A 120 -16.77 10.68 -26.36
C LEU A 120 -18.22 10.90 -26.77
N ARG A 121 -18.55 10.46 -27.99
CA ARG A 121 -19.93 10.39 -28.46
C ARG A 121 -20.20 9.00 -29.00
N ASP A 122 -21.30 8.40 -28.57
CA ASP A 122 -21.70 7.09 -29.10
C ASP A 122 -22.32 7.20 -30.50
N ARG A 123 -22.65 6.05 -31.10
CA ARG A 123 -23.27 5.98 -32.43
C ARG A 123 -24.66 6.62 -32.53
N HIS A 124 -25.30 6.93 -31.40
CA HIS A 124 -26.61 7.55 -31.30
C HIS A 124 -26.52 9.05 -30.95
N GLY A 125 -25.31 9.61 -30.87
CA GLY A 125 -25.09 11.01 -30.54
C GLY A 125 -25.10 11.33 -29.04
N LYS A 126 -25.20 10.32 -28.16
CA LYS A 126 -25.11 10.53 -26.71
C LYS A 126 -23.67 10.77 -26.29
N SER A 127 -23.47 11.75 -25.42
CA SER A 127 -22.15 12.13 -24.94
C SER A 127 -21.80 11.39 -23.66
N TYR A 128 -20.54 11.01 -23.55
CA TYR A 128 -19.97 10.36 -22.37
C TYR A 128 -18.60 10.98 -22.09
N CYS A 129 -18.10 10.78 -20.88
CA CYS A 129 -16.68 10.88 -20.60
C CYS A 129 -16.11 9.53 -20.15
N LEU A 130 -14.80 9.37 -20.34
CA LEU A 130 -14.06 8.33 -19.62
C LEU A 130 -13.76 8.88 -18.22
N GLY A 131 -14.25 8.20 -17.18
CA GLY A 131 -14.19 8.67 -15.81
C GLY A 131 -12.75 8.95 -15.31
N PRO A 132 -12.38 10.21 -15.02
CA PRO A 132 -11.13 10.53 -14.34
C PRO A 132 -11.21 10.26 -12.81
N THR A 133 -12.44 10.16 -12.31
CA THR A 133 -12.89 9.86 -10.93
C THR A 133 -14.41 9.62 -10.99
N HIS A 134 -15.07 9.32 -9.87
CA HIS A 134 -16.44 8.80 -9.81
C HIS A 134 -17.34 9.47 -8.75
N GLU A 135 -17.06 10.69 -8.28
CA GLU A 135 -17.92 11.37 -7.29
C GLU A 135 -19.38 11.46 -7.76
N GLU A 136 -19.63 11.86 -9.00
CA GLU A 136 -20.98 11.99 -9.53
C GLU A 136 -21.69 10.63 -9.64
N VAL A 137 -20.98 9.61 -10.12
CA VAL A 137 -21.53 8.28 -10.39
C VAL A 137 -21.95 7.57 -9.10
N VAL A 138 -21.09 7.61 -8.09
CA VAL A 138 -21.40 6.96 -6.80
C VAL A 138 -22.49 7.70 -6.04
N THR A 139 -22.52 9.03 -6.12
CA THR A 139 -23.55 9.83 -5.45
C THR A 139 -24.91 9.53 -6.05
N GLU A 140 -25.01 9.47 -7.37
CA GLU A 140 -26.25 9.07 -8.05
C GLU A 140 -26.67 7.66 -7.66
N LEU A 141 -25.74 6.70 -7.62
CA LEU A 141 -26.02 5.33 -7.19
C LEU A 141 -26.61 5.26 -5.77
N VAL A 142 -26.13 6.11 -4.85
CA VAL A 142 -26.69 6.19 -3.50
C VAL A 142 -28.03 6.94 -3.50
N ALA A 143 -28.16 8.02 -4.27
CA ALA A 143 -29.38 8.83 -4.33
C ALA A 143 -30.60 8.05 -4.85
N VAL A 144 -30.41 7.14 -5.82
CA VAL A 144 -31.50 6.28 -6.32
C VAL A 144 -32.00 5.28 -5.27
N GLN A 145 -31.26 5.06 -4.17
CA GLN A 145 -31.74 4.26 -3.05
C GLN A 145 -32.67 5.10 -2.16
N SER A 146 -33.94 5.18 -2.54
CA SER A 146 -34.95 6.06 -1.91
C SER A 146 -35.28 5.76 -0.43
N SER A 147 -34.67 4.75 0.18
CA SER A 147 -34.98 4.28 1.53
C SER A 147 -33.76 4.23 2.46
N LEU A 148 -32.71 4.99 2.17
CA LEU A 148 -31.53 5.03 3.02
C LEU A 148 -31.84 5.64 4.39
N THR A 149 -31.51 4.94 5.47
CA THR A 149 -31.76 5.40 6.85
C THR A 149 -30.45 5.66 7.59
N HIS A 150 -30.50 6.49 8.64
CA HIS A 150 -29.34 6.78 9.50
C HIS A 150 -28.63 5.51 10.04
N LYS A 151 -29.34 4.38 10.18
CA LYS A 151 -28.78 3.11 10.68
C LYS A 151 -27.85 2.42 9.68
N GLN A 152 -27.94 2.77 8.40
CA GLN A 152 -27.10 2.21 7.34
C GLN A 152 -25.82 3.02 7.13
N LEU A 153 -25.70 4.20 7.77
CA LEU A 153 -24.53 5.06 7.70
C LEU A 153 -23.60 4.83 8.92
N PRO A 154 -22.27 4.92 8.75
CA PRO A 154 -21.58 5.37 7.54
C PRO A 154 -21.50 4.30 6.45
N LEU A 155 -21.77 4.69 5.20
CA LEU A 155 -21.46 3.86 4.04
C LEU A 155 -20.06 4.21 3.54
N ARG A 156 -19.28 3.19 3.18
CA ARG A 156 -17.91 3.32 2.69
C ARG A 156 -17.76 2.47 1.44
N LEU A 157 -17.95 3.06 0.28
CA LEU A 157 -17.98 2.35 -1.00
C LEU A 157 -16.69 2.62 -1.76
N TYR A 158 -16.01 1.60 -2.25
CA TYR A 158 -14.78 1.78 -3.02
C TYR A 158 -14.68 0.87 -4.22
N GLN A 159 -13.84 1.23 -5.17
CA GLN A 159 -13.47 0.37 -6.28
C GLN A 159 -11.97 0.43 -6.53
N VAL A 160 -11.46 -0.51 -7.33
CA VAL A 160 -10.15 -0.38 -7.95
C VAL A 160 -10.35 -0.52 -9.45
N SER A 161 -10.22 0.57 -10.18
CA SER A 161 -10.52 0.59 -11.61
C SER A 161 -9.63 1.57 -12.39
N ARG A 162 -9.64 1.42 -13.71
CA ARG A 162 -8.93 2.32 -14.62
C ARG A 162 -9.59 3.70 -14.65
N LYS A 163 -8.77 4.72 -14.62
CA LYS A 163 -9.13 6.13 -14.74
C LYS A 163 -8.40 6.73 -15.94
N PHE A 164 -8.99 7.77 -16.49
CA PHE A 164 -8.52 8.42 -17.71
C PHE A 164 -8.44 9.92 -17.49
N ARG A 165 -7.25 10.50 -17.68
CA ARG A 165 -7.02 11.95 -17.64
C ARG A 165 -6.20 12.32 -18.85
N ASP A 166 -6.65 13.28 -19.65
CA ASP A 166 -5.94 13.71 -20.83
C ASP A 166 -4.78 14.66 -20.46
N GLU A 167 -3.79 14.10 -19.78
CA GLU A 167 -2.60 14.81 -19.33
C GLU A 167 -1.85 15.39 -20.55
N PRO A 168 -1.68 16.72 -20.65
CA PRO A 168 -1.09 17.36 -21.82
C PRO A 168 0.39 16.97 -22.03
N LYS A 169 1.11 16.66 -20.95
CA LYS A 169 2.51 16.23 -21.00
C LYS A 169 2.75 15.00 -20.13
N PRO A 170 2.36 13.80 -20.60
CA PRO A 170 2.60 12.56 -19.88
C PRO A 170 4.10 12.33 -19.73
N ARG A 171 4.56 11.99 -18.52
CA ARG A 171 5.98 11.89 -18.17
C ARG A 171 6.21 10.92 -17.03
N PHE A 172 7.47 10.54 -16.78
CA PHE A 172 7.85 9.66 -15.67
C PHE A 172 7.13 8.29 -15.66
N GLY A 173 6.84 7.73 -16.84
CA GLY A 173 6.20 6.42 -16.96
C GLY A 173 4.82 6.36 -16.31
N LEU A 174 4.65 5.48 -15.31
CA LEU A 174 3.38 5.31 -14.60
C LEU A 174 3.09 6.41 -13.56
N LEU A 175 4.06 7.27 -13.24
CA LEU A 175 3.85 8.34 -12.25
C LEU A 175 2.90 9.42 -12.78
N ARG A 176 2.99 9.74 -14.07
CA ARG A 176 2.13 10.74 -14.74
C ARG A 176 1.72 10.28 -16.14
N SER A 177 0.71 9.41 -16.14
CA SER A 177 0.13 8.76 -17.32
C SER A 177 -1.29 9.27 -17.60
N ARG A 178 -1.82 8.95 -18.79
CA ARG A 178 -3.20 9.28 -19.21
C ARG A 178 -4.20 8.20 -18.81
N GLU A 179 -3.75 6.95 -18.75
CA GLU A 179 -4.52 5.79 -18.29
C GLU A 179 -3.80 5.13 -17.11
N PHE A 180 -4.48 5.01 -15.97
CA PHE A 180 -3.90 4.49 -14.74
C PHE A 180 -4.93 3.78 -13.86
N TYR A 181 -4.46 2.91 -12.96
CA TYR A 181 -5.34 2.31 -11.95
C TYR A 181 -5.36 3.15 -10.69
N MET A 182 -6.56 3.37 -10.18
CA MET A 182 -6.79 4.06 -8.93
C MET A 182 -7.76 3.24 -8.08
N LYS A 183 -7.47 3.21 -6.78
CA LYS A 183 -8.48 2.90 -5.78
C LYS A 183 -9.11 4.21 -5.34
N ASP A 184 -10.41 4.33 -5.50
CA ASP A 184 -11.22 5.47 -5.13
C ASP A 184 -12.33 4.98 -4.18
N MET A 185 -12.41 5.60 -3.01
CA MET A 185 -13.42 5.35 -1.99
C MET A 185 -14.23 6.61 -1.74
N TYR A 186 -15.52 6.43 -1.49
CA TYR A 186 -16.49 7.47 -1.20
C TYR A 186 -17.28 7.10 0.04
N THR A 187 -17.42 8.06 0.96
CA THR A 187 -18.13 7.86 2.21
C THR A 187 -19.37 8.73 2.28
N PHE A 188 -20.37 8.23 2.99
CA PHE A 188 -21.63 8.91 3.26
C PHE A 188 -21.89 8.81 4.77
N ASP A 189 -21.92 9.94 5.45
CA ASP A 189 -21.99 10.05 6.90
C ASP A 189 -23.21 10.90 7.32
N ILE A 190 -23.69 10.68 8.55
CA ILE A 190 -24.91 11.32 9.07
C ILE A 190 -24.74 12.79 9.47
N SER A 191 -23.50 13.23 9.70
CA SER A 191 -23.16 14.59 10.13
C SER A 191 -21.70 14.91 9.83
N GLU A 192 -21.34 16.19 9.87
CA GLU A 192 -19.97 16.65 9.65
C GLU A 192 -19.00 16.03 10.67
N GLU A 193 -19.41 15.90 11.93
CA GLU A 193 -18.60 15.28 12.98
C GLU A 193 -18.37 13.79 12.69
N ALA A 194 -19.38 13.08 12.17
CA ALA A 194 -19.23 11.69 11.76
C ALA A 194 -18.28 11.57 10.56
N ALA A 195 -18.44 12.43 9.55
CA ALA A 195 -17.57 12.47 8.38
C ALA A 195 -16.11 12.76 8.75
N ARG A 196 -15.85 13.66 9.72
CA ARG A 196 -14.50 13.94 10.23
C ARG A 196 -13.87 12.75 10.96
N ARG A 197 -14.66 11.95 11.68
CA ARG A 197 -14.19 10.68 12.29
C ARG A 197 -13.83 9.67 11.21
N THR A 198 -14.73 9.43 10.25
CA THR A 198 -14.48 8.57 9.09
C THR A 198 -13.25 9.02 8.31
N TYR A 199 -13.07 10.32 8.10
CA TYR A 199 -11.89 10.89 7.45
C TYR A 199 -10.59 10.56 8.19
N SER A 200 -10.58 10.69 9.51
CA SER A 200 -9.41 10.39 10.34
C SER A 200 -9.07 8.90 10.31
N GLU A 201 -10.08 8.02 10.38
CA GLU A 201 -9.91 6.57 10.25
C GLU A 201 -9.30 6.19 8.90
N LEU A 202 -9.78 6.77 7.79
CA LEU A 202 -9.27 6.48 6.46
C LEU A 202 -7.87 7.04 6.22
N CYS A 203 -7.52 8.19 6.80
CA CYS A 203 -6.13 8.65 6.81
C CYS A 203 -5.22 7.67 7.56
N GLY A 204 -5.69 7.14 8.70
CA GLY A 204 -4.99 6.09 9.45
C GLY A 204 -4.77 4.82 8.63
N ALA A 205 -5.79 4.35 7.89
CA ALA A 205 -5.68 3.19 7.01
C ALA A 205 -4.68 3.41 5.87
N TYR A 206 -4.57 4.63 5.32
CA TYR A 206 -3.59 4.93 4.28
C TYR A 206 -2.18 4.92 4.85
N GLY A 207 -1.98 5.47 6.06
CA GLY A 207 -0.71 5.38 6.76
C GLY A 207 -0.31 3.94 7.11
N SER A 208 -1.27 3.12 7.56
CA SER A 208 -1.08 1.68 7.82
C SER A 208 -0.66 0.94 6.55
N LEU A 209 -1.37 1.13 5.44
CA LEU A 209 -1.04 0.56 4.13
C LEU A 209 0.40 0.87 3.71
N LEU A 210 0.78 2.15 3.69
CA LEU A 210 2.10 2.58 3.25
C LEU A 210 3.20 2.08 4.20
N GLY A 211 2.91 2.05 5.51
CA GLY A 211 3.79 1.45 6.52
C GLY A 211 3.98 -0.06 6.35
N ARG A 212 2.92 -0.82 6.03
CA ARG A 212 3.00 -2.27 5.72
C ARG A 212 3.81 -2.55 4.46
N LEU A 213 3.74 -1.64 3.48
CA LEU A 213 4.60 -1.69 2.28
C LEU A 213 6.04 -1.24 2.56
N GLY A 214 6.37 -0.79 3.77
CA GLY A 214 7.70 -0.29 4.12
C GLY A 214 8.12 0.94 3.32
N LEU A 215 7.15 1.74 2.84
CA LEU A 215 7.43 2.94 2.06
C LEU A 215 7.65 4.14 2.99
N PRO A 216 8.70 4.96 2.76
CA PRO A 216 8.86 6.21 3.47
C PRO A 216 7.80 7.20 2.97
N PHE A 217 6.87 7.60 3.82
CA PHE A 217 5.82 8.55 3.45
C PHE A 217 5.65 9.65 4.48
N VAL A 218 5.08 10.77 4.03
CA VAL A 218 4.64 11.87 4.88
C VAL A 218 3.22 12.23 4.49
N GLN A 219 2.35 12.42 5.48
CA GLN A 219 1.03 13.01 5.28
C GLN A 219 1.17 14.53 5.35
N VAL A 220 0.73 15.24 4.32
CA VAL A 220 0.82 16.70 4.23
C VAL A 220 -0.55 17.33 4.06
N GLN A 221 -0.77 18.51 4.64
CA GLN A 221 -1.95 19.31 4.33
C GLN A 221 -1.89 19.78 2.87
N ALA A 222 -3.03 19.72 2.17
CA ALA A 222 -3.11 19.92 0.73
C ALA A 222 -4.30 20.79 0.30
N ALA A 223 -4.23 21.34 -0.92
CA ALA A 223 -5.32 22.10 -1.52
C ALA A 223 -6.47 21.18 -1.96
N THR A 224 -7.70 21.69 -1.99
CA THR A 224 -8.90 20.91 -2.34
C THR A 224 -9.18 20.85 -3.85
N GLY A 225 -8.57 21.75 -4.63
CA GLY A 225 -8.61 21.74 -6.10
C GLY A 225 -10.03 21.68 -6.70
N ASN A 226 -10.14 21.03 -7.86
CA ASN A 226 -11.42 20.86 -8.59
C ASN A 226 -12.40 19.92 -7.89
N ILE A 227 -11.89 19.01 -7.05
CA ILE A 227 -12.69 18.09 -6.24
C ILE A 227 -13.54 18.88 -5.23
N GLY A 228 -12.99 19.97 -4.68
CA GLY A 228 -13.62 20.85 -3.69
C GLY A 228 -13.58 20.27 -2.28
N GLY A 229 -14.31 20.90 -1.36
CA GLY A 229 -14.32 20.53 0.06
C GLY A 229 -13.62 21.55 0.96
N SER A 230 -13.52 21.23 2.25
CA SER A 230 -12.94 22.12 3.27
C SER A 230 -11.70 21.57 3.97
N MET A 231 -11.41 20.28 3.83
CA MET A 231 -10.23 19.64 4.42
C MET A 231 -9.64 18.60 3.46
N SER A 232 -8.32 18.61 3.33
CA SER A 232 -7.60 17.75 2.38
C SER A 232 -6.18 17.42 2.85
N HIS A 233 -5.77 16.16 2.66
CA HIS A 233 -4.41 15.69 2.92
C HIS A 233 -3.89 14.81 1.78
N GLU A 234 -2.62 15.00 1.44
CA GLU A 234 -1.88 14.17 0.49
C GLU A 234 -0.92 13.25 1.23
N PHE A 235 -0.70 12.06 0.68
CA PHE A 235 0.29 11.10 1.12
C PHE A 235 1.43 11.09 0.12
N GLN A 236 2.58 11.56 0.57
CA GLN A 236 3.72 11.90 -0.27
C GLN A 236 4.92 11.01 0.04
N LEU A 237 5.52 10.41 -0.98
CA LEU A 237 6.82 9.72 -0.88
C LEU A 237 7.93 10.72 -1.17
N PRO A 238 8.82 11.05 -0.22
CA PRO A 238 9.92 11.97 -0.47
C PRO A 238 10.86 11.45 -1.57
N ALA A 239 11.00 12.21 -2.65
CA ALA A 239 11.85 11.87 -3.81
C ALA A 239 12.17 13.12 -4.63
N ASP A 240 13.40 13.23 -5.13
CA ASP A 240 13.86 14.41 -5.89
C ASP A 240 13.10 14.62 -7.21
N ILE A 241 12.62 13.54 -7.83
CA ILE A 241 11.80 13.61 -9.04
C ILE A 241 10.35 14.03 -8.75
N GLY A 242 9.99 14.14 -7.47
CA GLY A 242 8.67 14.56 -7.02
C GLY A 242 8.26 15.91 -7.59
N GLU A 243 7.02 15.98 -8.07
CA GLU A 243 6.48 17.20 -8.67
C GLU A 243 6.03 18.19 -7.59
N ASP A 244 5.58 17.67 -6.46
CA ASP A 244 5.11 18.47 -5.33
C ASP A 244 6.27 18.96 -4.51
N LYS A 245 6.17 20.21 -4.07
CA LYS A 245 7.12 20.83 -3.15
C LYS A 245 6.52 20.77 -1.76
N LEU A 246 7.23 20.10 -0.86
CA LEU A 246 6.78 19.88 0.51
C LEU A 246 7.58 20.75 1.45
N VAL A 247 6.93 21.14 2.54
CA VAL A 247 7.57 21.80 3.67
C VAL A 247 7.32 20.98 4.92
N LEU A 248 8.41 20.58 5.58
CA LEU A 248 8.41 19.64 6.69
C LEU A 248 9.02 20.29 7.94
N CYS A 249 8.43 20.03 9.09
CA CYS A 249 9.08 20.25 10.38
C CYS A 249 10.07 19.10 10.64
N PRO A 250 11.35 19.38 10.95
CA PRO A 250 12.32 18.33 11.30
C PRO A 250 11.91 17.48 12.50
N GLU A 251 11.11 18.03 13.41
CA GLU A 251 10.57 17.34 14.59
C GLU A 251 9.25 16.61 14.31
N GLY A 252 8.74 16.66 13.07
CA GLY A 252 7.53 15.94 12.66
C GLY A 252 6.21 16.59 13.08
N HIS A 253 6.24 17.80 13.64
CA HIS A 253 5.03 18.49 14.13
C HIS A 253 4.14 19.09 13.04
N PHE A 254 4.69 19.32 11.85
CA PHE A 254 3.99 19.99 10.75
C PHE A 254 4.50 19.51 9.41
N ALA A 255 3.59 19.29 8.46
CA ALA A 255 3.93 18.99 7.08
C ALA A 255 2.82 19.50 6.15
N ALA A 256 3.21 20.22 5.10
CA ALA A 256 2.26 20.83 4.18
C ALA A 256 2.83 20.89 2.76
N ASN A 257 1.95 20.86 1.77
CA ASN A 257 2.30 21.25 0.42
C ASN A 257 2.57 22.76 0.39
N VAL A 258 3.60 23.21 -0.35
CA VAL A 258 3.96 24.63 -0.46
C VAL A 258 2.76 25.48 -0.91
N GLU A 259 1.86 24.91 -1.72
CA GLU A 259 0.67 25.61 -2.21
C GLU A 259 -0.33 26.03 -1.12
N THR A 260 -0.30 25.38 0.04
CA THR A 260 -1.20 25.71 1.17
C THR A 260 -0.60 26.70 2.16
N LEU A 261 0.66 27.09 1.98
CA LEU A 261 1.36 27.98 2.92
C LEU A 261 1.18 29.45 2.55
N SER A 262 1.15 30.30 3.57
CA SER A 262 1.36 31.74 3.35
C SER A 262 2.81 31.99 2.92
N ARG A 263 3.04 33.01 2.09
CA ARG A 263 4.38 33.33 1.54
C ARG A 263 5.46 33.59 2.62
N GLU A 264 5.03 33.91 3.84
CA GLU A 264 5.90 34.30 4.96
C GLU A 264 6.19 33.14 5.93
N GLN A 265 5.52 31.99 5.77
CA GLN A 265 5.66 30.87 6.70
C GLN A 265 6.99 30.14 6.52
N THR A 266 7.92 30.41 7.44
CA THR A 266 9.29 29.84 7.44
C THR A 266 9.60 28.99 8.68
N SER A 267 8.79 29.12 9.73
CA SER A 267 8.87 28.35 10.98
C SER A 267 7.67 27.44 11.17
N CYS A 268 7.87 26.34 11.89
CA CYS A 268 6.82 25.41 12.27
C CYS A 268 5.81 26.13 13.17
N PRO A 269 4.50 26.08 12.85
CA PRO A 269 3.48 26.75 13.65
C PRO A 269 3.32 26.13 15.05
N THR A 270 3.85 24.93 15.28
CA THR A 270 3.73 24.18 16.54
C THR A 270 4.95 24.37 17.44
N CYS A 271 6.17 24.14 16.93
CA CYS A 271 7.39 24.20 17.75
C CYS A 271 8.29 25.42 17.48
N GLY A 272 7.97 26.24 16.48
CA GLY A 272 8.80 27.40 16.09
C GLY A 272 10.09 27.05 15.34
N GLY A 273 10.44 25.77 15.22
CA GLY A 273 11.63 25.31 14.50
C GLY A 273 11.60 25.64 13.00
N LYS A 274 12.77 25.79 12.37
CA LYS A 274 12.88 26.12 10.95
C LYS A 274 12.37 24.97 10.09
N LEU A 275 11.51 25.28 9.12
CA LEU A 275 10.98 24.29 8.19
C LEU A 275 12.00 23.92 7.11
N THR A 276 12.04 22.64 6.73
CA THR A 276 12.84 22.11 5.62
C THR A 276 11.98 21.92 4.38
N ARG A 277 12.59 22.02 3.20
CA ARG A 277 11.91 21.82 1.92
C ARG A 277 12.39 20.54 1.28
N THR A 278 11.47 19.77 0.71
CA THR A 278 11.77 18.57 -0.07
C THR A 278 10.79 18.44 -1.23
N ARG A 279 10.96 17.42 -2.07
CA ARG A 279 10.03 17.05 -3.14
C ARG A 279 9.34 15.73 -2.82
N GLY A 280 8.12 15.56 -3.32
CA GLY A 280 7.28 14.40 -3.05
C GLY A 280 6.60 13.84 -4.30
N ILE A 281 6.43 12.52 -4.30
CA ILE A 281 5.51 11.81 -5.21
C ILE A 281 4.20 11.57 -4.47
N GLU A 282 3.12 12.22 -4.90
CA GLU A 282 1.79 12.03 -4.34
C GLU A 282 1.24 10.65 -4.71
N VAL A 283 1.10 9.76 -3.73
CA VAL A 283 0.58 8.40 -3.94
C VAL A 283 -0.88 8.23 -3.50
N GLY A 284 -1.40 9.18 -2.72
CA GLY A 284 -2.79 9.20 -2.30
C GLY A 284 -3.25 10.56 -1.82
N HIS A 285 -4.56 10.76 -1.86
CA HIS A 285 -5.20 12.03 -1.55
C HIS A 285 -6.55 11.78 -0.89
N THR A 286 -6.84 12.48 0.20
CA THR A 286 -8.09 12.37 0.96
C THR A 286 -8.76 13.72 1.08
N PHE A 287 -10.06 13.80 0.79
CA PHE A 287 -10.87 15.01 0.80
C PHE A 287 -12.12 14.83 1.66
N TYR A 288 -12.44 15.84 2.46
CA TYR A 288 -13.78 16.02 3.01
C TYR A 288 -14.58 16.93 2.09
N LEU A 289 -15.63 16.39 1.48
CA LEU A 289 -16.41 17.04 0.41
C LEU A 289 -17.62 17.81 0.95
N GLY A 290 -18.02 17.55 2.19
CA GLY A 290 -19.26 18.06 2.76
C GLY A 290 -20.48 17.55 1.97
N THR A 291 -21.48 18.41 1.81
CA THR A 291 -22.71 18.10 1.04
C THR A 291 -22.62 18.47 -0.45
N LYS A 292 -21.43 18.77 -0.98
CA LYS A 292 -21.26 19.29 -2.35
C LYS A 292 -21.94 18.44 -3.43
N TYR A 293 -21.73 17.12 -3.39
CA TYR A 293 -22.28 16.22 -4.40
C TYR A 293 -23.65 15.68 -4.00
N SER A 294 -23.88 15.42 -2.71
CA SER A 294 -25.18 14.96 -2.21
C SER A 294 -26.28 16.00 -2.47
N ALA A 295 -25.98 17.30 -2.37
CA ALA A 295 -26.91 18.37 -2.73
C ALA A 295 -27.27 18.37 -4.22
N VAL A 296 -26.33 18.03 -5.10
CA VAL A 296 -26.51 18.01 -6.57
C VAL A 296 -27.40 16.84 -6.99
N SER A 297 -27.15 15.64 -6.46
CA SER A 297 -27.85 14.41 -6.86
C SER A 297 -29.03 14.08 -5.93
N ASN A 298 -29.32 14.95 -4.94
CA ASN A 298 -30.30 14.71 -3.89
C ASN A 298 -30.08 13.38 -3.13
N ALA A 299 -28.83 13.07 -2.79
CA ALA A 299 -28.48 11.90 -2.00
C ALA A 299 -28.82 12.14 -0.52
N VAL A 300 -30.05 11.78 -0.15
CA VAL A 300 -30.60 11.94 1.19
C VAL A 300 -30.66 10.64 1.98
N PHE A 301 -30.61 10.74 3.30
CA PHE A 301 -30.98 9.67 4.23
C PHE A 301 -32.05 10.17 5.20
N TYR A 302 -32.81 9.24 5.79
CA TYR A 302 -33.83 9.55 6.78
C TYR A 302 -33.27 9.49 8.21
N SER A 303 -33.42 10.59 8.94
CA SER A 303 -33.06 10.70 10.37
C SER A 303 -33.92 9.78 11.25
N PRO A 304 -33.59 9.60 12.55
CA PRO A 304 -34.47 8.87 13.48
C PRO A 304 -35.90 9.44 13.54
N GLU A 305 -36.07 10.73 13.29
CA GLU A 305 -37.35 11.46 13.23
C GLU A 305 -38.00 11.40 11.83
N ASN A 306 -37.49 10.56 10.93
CA ASN A 306 -37.95 10.38 9.56
C ASN A 306 -37.88 11.67 8.71
N LYS A 307 -36.92 12.55 9.00
CA LYS A 307 -36.64 13.74 8.18
C LYS A 307 -35.56 13.45 7.15
N PRO A 308 -35.73 13.84 5.87
CA PRO A 308 -34.69 13.69 4.87
C PRO A 308 -33.56 14.70 5.13
N LEU A 309 -32.33 14.21 5.22
CA LEU A 309 -31.11 15.00 5.39
C LEU A 309 -30.10 14.62 4.31
N LEU A 310 -29.33 15.59 3.82
CA LEU A 310 -28.24 15.33 2.88
C LEU A 310 -27.11 14.56 3.58
N ALA A 311 -26.57 13.55 2.91
CA ALA A 311 -25.41 12.84 3.41
C ALA A 311 -24.15 13.71 3.33
N GLU A 312 -23.34 13.69 4.39
CA GLU A 312 -22.00 14.30 4.40
C GLU A 312 -21.01 13.36 3.73
N MET A 313 -20.17 13.89 2.84
CA MET A 313 -19.33 13.06 1.98
C MET A 313 -17.84 13.26 2.16
N GLY A 314 -17.08 12.19 1.93
CA GLY A 314 -15.63 12.22 1.74
C GLY A 314 -15.23 11.41 0.50
N CYS A 315 -14.08 11.74 -0.10
CA CYS A 315 -13.46 10.90 -1.12
C CYS A 315 -11.98 10.65 -0.85
N TYR A 316 -11.52 9.45 -1.17
CA TYR A 316 -10.21 8.95 -0.76
C TYR A 316 -9.60 8.14 -1.91
N GLY A 317 -8.52 8.67 -2.51
CA GLY A 317 -7.86 8.10 -3.68
C GLY A 317 -6.47 7.55 -3.37
N LEU A 318 -6.12 6.39 -3.94
CA LEU A 318 -4.76 5.83 -3.99
C LEU A 318 -4.43 5.50 -5.44
N GLY A 319 -3.34 6.05 -5.97
CA GLY A 319 -2.86 5.72 -7.31
C GLY A 319 -2.17 4.36 -7.31
N ILE A 320 -2.85 3.27 -7.64
CA ILE A 320 -2.30 1.91 -7.58
C ILE A 320 -1.06 1.75 -8.46
N THR A 321 -1.15 2.14 -9.74
CA THR A 321 -0.01 2.08 -10.67
C THR A 321 1.07 3.09 -10.31
N ARG A 322 0.69 4.21 -9.69
CA ARG A 322 1.63 5.22 -9.20
C ARG A 322 2.41 4.72 -7.98
N ILE A 323 1.77 4.09 -7.01
CA ILE A 323 2.41 3.45 -5.85
C ILE A 323 3.42 2.40 -6.33
N LEU A 324 3.05 1.61 -7.34
CA LEU A 324 3.96 0.63 -7.93
C LEU A 324 5.25 1.27 -8.43
N ALA A 325 5.16 2.31 -9.28
CA ALA A 325 6.32 3.01 -9.80
C ALA A 325 7.08 3.80 -8.72
N ALA A 326 6.37 4.46 -7.80
CA ALA A 326 6.97 5.21 -6.71
C ALA A 326 7.75 4.31 -5.75
N SER A 327 7.27 3.09 -5.49
CA SER A 327 8.01 2.10 -4.70
C SER A 327 9.34 1.72 -5.34
N ILE A 328 9.36 1.56 -6.67
CA ILE A 328 10.60 1.29 -7.41
C ILE A 328 11.51 2.51 -7.34
N GLU A 329 11.00 3.73 -7.49
CA GLU A 329 11.80 4.95 -7.44
C GLU A 329 12.55 5.09 -6.11
N VAL A 330 11.84 4.92 -4.98
CA VAL A 330 12.40 5.19 -3.65
C VAL A 330 13.20 4.04 -3.06
N LEU A 331 12.93 2.79 -3.47
CA LEU A 331 13.60 1.61 -2.89
C LEU A 331 14.74 1.06 -3.76
N SER A 332 14.68 1.23 -5.08
CA SER A 332 15.61 0.59 -6.02
C SER A 332 16.98 1.27 -6.06
N THR A 333 18.00 0.52 -6.44
CA THR A 333 19.30 1.08 -6.82
C THR A 333 19.29 1.53 -8.28
N GLU A 334 20.40 2.08 -8.78
CA GLU A 334 20.48 2.53 -10.17
C GLU A 334 20.22 1.42 -11.20
N ASP A 335 20.58 0.17 -10.90
CA ASP A 335 20.54 -0.92 -11.90
C ASP A 335 19.63 -2.09 -11.52
N SER A 336 19.06 -2.09 -10.31
CA SER A 336 18.32 -3.23 -9.75
C SER A 336 17.05 -2.76 -9.06
N ILE A 337 15.93 -3.37 -9.44
CA ILE A 337 14.64 -3.13 -8.79
C ILE A 337 14.68 -3.70 -7.38
N ARG A 338 14.13 -2.97 -6.41
CA ARG A 338 13.81 -3.49 -5.07
C ARG A 338 12.34 -3.28 -4.79
N TRP A 339 11.64 -4.38 -4.56
CA TRP A 339 10.21 -4.37 -4.28
C TRP A 339 9.96 -4.35 -2.77
N PRO A 340 8.86 -3.70 -2.32
CA PRO A 340 8.23 -4.09 -1.08
C PRO A 340 7.91 -5.59 -1.11
N SER A 341 8.30 -6.32 -0.06
CA SER A 341 8.14 -7.78 -0.02
C SER A 341 6.69 -8.22 -0.28
N LEU A 342 5.70 -7.45 0.16
CA LEU A 342 4.28 -7.77 -0.05
C LEU A 342 3.82 -7.72 -1.52
N ILE A 343 4.52 -6.97 -2.38
CA ILE A 343 4.09 -6.73 -3.77
C ILE A 343 5.11 -7.20 -4.81
N ALA A 344 6.23 -7.79 -4.41
CA ALA A 344 7.18 -8.38 -5.34
C ALA A 344 6.46 -9.39 -6.27
N PRO A 345 6.64 -9.34 -7.60
CA PRO A 345 5.94 -10.23 -8.54
C PRO A 345 6.11 -11.72 -8.20
N TYR A 346 7.33 -12.08 -7.80
CA TYR A 346 7.77 -13.39 -7.33
C TYR A 346 8.71 -13.16 -6.14
N GLN A 347 8.65 -14.03 -5.13
CA GLN A 347 9.47 -13.93 -3.91
C GLN A 347 10.84 -14.59 -4.10
N LEU A 348 10.88 -15.69 -4.86
CA LEU A 348 12.04 -16.57 -4.96
C LEU A 348 12.43 -16.84 -6.42
N CYS A 349 13.74 -16.78 -6.70
CA CYS A 349 14.33 -17.27 -7.94
C CYS A 349 15.35 -18.37 -7.63
N PHE A 350 15.18 -19.54 -8.23
CA PHE A 350 16.09 -20.67 -8.08
C PHE A 350 16.98 -20.76 -9.32
N ILE A 351 18.30 -20.73 -9.12
CA ILE A 351 19.31 -20.79 -10.19
C ILE A 351 20.06 -22.12 -10.08
N PRO A 352 19.75 -23.12 -10.93
CA PRO A 352 20.46 -24.39 -10.98
C PRO A 352 21.88 -24.22 -11.53
N PRO A 353 22.76 -25.23 -11.42
CA PRO A 353 24.09 -25.20 -12.01
C PRO A 353 24.06 -24.90 -13.53
N LYS A 354 25.21 -24.50 -14.06
CA LYS A 354 25.34 -24.31 -15.52
C LYS A 354 25.40 -25.70 -16.18
N ARG A 355 24.73 -25.86 -17.33
CA ARG A 355 24.83 -27.10 -18.11
C ARG A 355 26.28 -27.42 -18.46
N GLY A 356 26.69 -28.67 -18.25
CA GLY A 356 28.06 -29.16 -18.46
C GLY A 356 29.06 -28.69 -17.41
N SER A 357 28.59 -28.24 -16.25
CA SER A 357 29.46 -27.99 -15.09
C SER A 357 29.51 -29.22 -14.20
N ARG A 358 30.60 -29.37 -13.44
CA ARG A 358 30.78 -30.47 -12.49
C ARG A 358 29.59 -30.59 -11.52
N GLU A 359 29.06 -29.46 -11.08
CA GLU A 359 27.94 -29.42 -10.14
C GLU A 359 26.61 -29.92 -10.75
N GLU A 360 26.44 -29.85 -12.07
CA GLU A 360 25.29 -30.49 -12.73
C GLU A 360 25.46 -32.01 -12.75
N GLU A 361 26.66 -32.50 -13.11
CA GLU A 361 27.00 -33.92 -13.17
C GLU A 361 26.87 -34.60 -11.79
N GLU A 362 27.21 -33.89 -10.72
CA GLU A 362 27.10 -34.33 -9.33
C GLU A 362 25.69 -34.08 -8.72
N GLU A 363 24.63 -34.18 -9.52
CA GLU A 363 23.21 -34.06 -9.11
C GLU A 363 22.79 -32.70 -8.50
N GLY A 364 23.61 -31.64 -8.58
CA GLY A 364 23.32 -30.34 -7.97
C GLY A 364 22.03 -29.68 -8.47
N ALA A 365 21.63 -29.94 -9.71
CA ALA A 365 20.34 -29.50 -10.25
C ALA A 365 19.17 -30.20 -9.55
N ALA A 366 19.22 -31.53 -9.41
CA ALA A 366 18.18 -32.31 -8.74
C ALA A 366 18.09 -31.95 -7.24
N LEU A 367 19.21 -31.62 -6.60
CA LEU A 367 19.22 -31.13 -5.22
C LEU A 367 18.50 -29.78 -5.09
N LEU A 368 18.76 -28.82 -6.00
CA LEU A 368 18.07 -27.52 -5.98
C LEU A 368 16.57 -27.66 -6.25
N GLU A 369 16.20 -28.54 -7.18
CA GLU A 369 14.81 -28.85 -7.50
C GLU A 369 14.06 -29.43 -6.29
N ARG A 370 14.71 -30.29 -5.48
CA ARG A 370 14.15 -30.74 -4.20
C ARG A 370 13.95 -29.58 -3.22
N VAL A 371 14.90 -28.65 -3.14
CA VAL A 371 14.72 -27.45 -2.28
C VAL A 371 13.55 -26.60 -2.76
N TYR A 372 13.38 -26.44 -4.07
CA TYR A 372 12.21 -25.76 -4.63
C TYR A 372 10.91 -26.41 -4.14
N ASP A 373 10.80 -27.73 -4.27
CA ASP A 373 9.62 -28.50 -3.87
C ASP A 373 9.39 -28.44 -2.35
N ASP A 374 10.44 -28.61 -1.55
CA ASP A 374 10.39 -28.53 -0.08
C ASP A 374 9.92 -27.14 0.39
N VAL A 375 10.37 -26.06 -0.27
CA VAL A 375 9.90 -24.69 0.04
C VAL A 375 8.43 -24.53 -0.34
N ALA A 376 8.02 -25.03 -1.50
CA ALA A 376 6.63 -24.97 -1.93
C ALA A 376 5.69 -25.78 -1.01
N GLU A 377 6.15 -26.92 -0.47
CA GLU A 377 5.42 -27.75 0.48
C GLU A 377 5.36 -27.11 1.87
N ALA A 378 6.50 -26.64 2.39
CA ALA A 378 6.59 -26.04 3.72
C ALA A 378 5.90 -24.67 3.80
N LEU A 379 5.91 -23.91 2.69
CA LEU A 379 5.33 -22.58 2.59
C LEU A 379 4.36 -22.53 1.38
N PRO A 380 3.14 -23.07 1.49
CA PRO A 380 2.20 -23.16 0.37
C PRO A 380 1.85 -21.82 -0.30
N HIS A 381 1.91 -20.72 0.46
CA HIS A 381 1.70 -19.38 -0.08
C HIS A 381 2.80 -18.93 -1.05
N LEU A 382 3.98 -19.57 -1.02
CA LEU A 382 5.11 -19.32 -1.92
C LEU A 382 5.12 -20.24 -3.15
N ALA A 383 4.30 -21.30 -3.19
CA ALA A 383 4.33 -22.28 -4.29
C ALA A 383 4.07 -21.65 -5.67
N GLY A 384 3.26 -20.59 -5.72
CA GLY A 384 3.00 -19.80 -6.94
C GLY A 384 3.88 -18.55 -7.09
N ASP A 385 4.82 -18.33 -6.17
CA ASP A 385 5.67 -17.15 -6.04
C ASP A 385 7.17 -17.48 -6.18
N SER A 386 7.49 -18.72 -6.52
CA SER A 386 8.84 -19.22 -6.82
C SER A 386 9.02 -19.42 -8.32
N VAL A 387 10.20 -19.08 -8.86
CA VAL A 387 10.55 -19.26 -10.27
C VAL A 387 11.86 -20.04 -10.38
N LEU A 388 11.95 -20.98 -11.31
CA LEU A 388 13.17 -21.68 -11.68
C LEU A 388 13.78 -21.05 -12.93
N ASP A 389 15.02 -20.56 -12.84
CA ASP A 389 15.77 -20.06 -14.00
C ASP A 389 16.43 -21.22 -14.77
N ASP A 390 15.62 -21.86 -15.60
CA ASP A 390 15.96 -23.04 -16.41
C ASP A 390 16.85 -22.72 -17.64
N ARG A 391 17.34 -21.48 -17.77
CA ARG A 391 18.25 -21.05 -18.83
C ARG A 391 19.68 -21.49 -18.55
N THR A 392 19.90 -22.80 -18.33
CA THR A 392 21.16 -23.40 -17.86
C THR A 392 22.34 -23.28 -18.83
N GLN A 393 22.08 -22.89 -20.08
CA GLN A 393 23.11 -22.47 -21.04
C GLN A 393 23.83 -21.18 -20.63
N LEU A 394 23.22 -20.35 -19.78
CA LEU A 394 23.80 -19.11 -19.27
C LEU A 394 24.58 -19.35 -17.97
N THR A 395 25.64 -18.56 -17.78
CA THR A 395 26.41 -18.59 -16.52
C THR A 395 25.54 -18.17 -15.34
N ILE A 396 25.83 -18.69 -14.14
CA ILE A 396 25.17 -18.30 -12.88
C ILE A 396 25.23 -16.78 -12.71
N GLY A 397 26.39 -16.15 -12.94
CA GLY A 397 26.54 -14.70 -12.82
C GLY A 397 25.63 -13.90 -13.77
N LYS A 398 25.40 -14.37 -15.01
CA LYS A 398 24.46 -13.71 -15.93
C LYS A 398 23.02 -13.85 -15.45
N ARG A 399 22.63 -15.04 -14.98
CA ARG A 399 21.30 -15.31 -14.41
C ARG A 399 21.04 -14.54 -13.12
N LEU A 400 22.03 -14.42 -12.24
CA LEU A 400 21.96 -13.60 -11.03
C LEU A 400 21.80 -12.11 -11.37
N LYS A 401 22.56 -11.59 -12.33
CA LYS A 401 22.37 -10.21 -12.82
C LYS A 401 20.95 -9.99 -13.36
N ASP A 402 20.39 -11.00 -14.03
CA ASP A 402 19.02 -10.94 -14.53
C ASP A 402 17.98 -10.95 -13.40
N ALA A 403 18.18 -11.79 -12.39
CA ALA A 403 17.36 -11.83 -11.19
C ALA A 403 17.40 -10.50 -10.42
N ASN A 404 18.59 -9.88 -10.33
CA ASN A 404 18.75 -8.57 -9.69
C ASN A 404 17.98 -7.46 -10.40
N LYS A 405 17.95 -7.49 -11.75
CA LYS A 405 17.20 -6.51 -12.53
C LYS A 405 15.70 -6.59 -12.32
N LEU A 406 15.13 -7.80 -12.16
CA LEU A 406 13.69 -7.94 -11.87
C LEU A 406 13.37 -7.68 -10.39
N GLY A 407 14.36 -7.82 -9.51
CA GLY A 407 14.24 -7.54 -8.08
C GLY A 407 13.64 -8.67 -7.28
N TYR A 408 13.93 -9.95 -7.59
CA TYR A 408 13.50 -11.06 -6.74
C TYR A 408 14.03 -10.85 -5.32
N PRO A 409 13.18 -10.79 -4.28
CA PRO A 409 13.63 -10.57 -2.90
C PRO A 409 14.69 -11.59 -2.46
N PHE A 410 14.51 -12.85 -2.85
CA PHE A 410 15.44 -13.93 -2.57
C PHE A 410 15.86 -14.69 -3.83
N VAL A 411 17.15 -15.00 -3.93
CA VAL A 411 17.70 -15.87 -4.98
C VAL A 411 18.45 -17.03 -4.32
N VAL A 412 18.08 -18.25 -4.68
CA VAL A 412 18.70 -19.49 -4.19
C VAL A 412 19.52 -20.09 -5.31
N ILE A 413 20.81 -20.32 -5.07
CA ILE A 413 21.76 -20.76 -6.11
C ILE A 413 22.41 -22.07 -5.70
N ALA A 414 22.39 -23.03 -6.60
CA ALA A 414 23.25 -24.21 -6.55
C ALA A 414 24.60 -23.87 -7.20
N GLY A 415 25.51 -23.33 -6.39
CA GLY A 415 26.89 -22.99 -6.77
C GLY A 415 27.85 -24.17 -6.53
N LYS A 416 29.15 -23.87 -6.46
CA LYS A 416 30.23 -24.89 -6.31
C LYS A 416 30.06 -25.79 -5.08
N ARG A 417 29.46 -25.25 -4.02
CA ARG A 417 29.31 -25.91 -2.72
C ARG A 417 28.09 -26.83 -2.64
N VAL A 418 27.28 -26.91 -3.69
CA VAL A 418 26.10 -27.79 -3.72
C VAL A 418 26.47 -29.27 -3.63
N CYS A 419 27.72 -29.62 -3.98
CA CYS A 419 28.25 -30.97 -3.95
C CYS A 419 29.00 -31.30 -2.65
N GLU A 420 29.01 -30.38 -1.67
CA GLU A 420 29.49 -30.68 -0.31
C GLU A 420 28.53 -31.66 0.39
N ASP A 421 29.01 -32.32 1.44
CA ASP A 421 28.17 -33.12 2.34
C ASP A 421 28.17 -32.50 3.74
N PRO A 422 27.05 -31.92 4.21
CA PRO A 422 25.76 -31.81 3.50
C PRO A 422 25.78 -30.79 2.34
N PRO A 423 24.88 -30.90 1.34
CA PRO A 423 24.78 -29.95 0.24
C PRO A 423 24.58 -28.52 0.72
N VAL A 424 25.31 -27.58 0.13
CA VAL A 424 25.24 -26.16 0.51
C VAL A 424 24.74 -25.28 -0.64
N PHE A 425 23.69 -24.51 -0.37
CA PHE A 425 23.12 -23.53 -1.30
C PHE A 425 23.46 -22.09 -0.88
N GLU A 426 23.71 -21.22 -1.86
CA GLU A 426 23.84 -19.79 -1.61
C GLU A 426 22.46 -19.14 -1.60
N VAL A 427 22.15 -18.32 -0.58
CA VAL A 427 20.91 -17.56 -0.51
C VAL A 427 21.23 -16.07 -0.49
N TRP A 428 20.81 -15.39 -1.55
CA TRP A 428 20.98 -13.95 -1.72
C TRP A 428 19.68 -13.25 -1.33
N ASN A 429 19.74 -12.41 -0.31
CA ASN A 429 18.66 -11.48 0.00
C ASN A 429 18.97 -10.13 -0.66
N GLN A 430 18.20 -9.78 -1.68
CA GLN A 430 18.46 -8.57 -2.47
C GLN A 430 18.01 -7.27 -1.76
N ASN A 431 17.17 -7.42 -0.73
CA ASN A 431 16.63 -6.31 0.06
C ASN A 431 17.48 -6.00 1.31
N SER A 432 18.34 -6.93 1.77
CA SER A 432 19.29 -6.66 2.84
C SER A 432 20.60 -6.08 2.26
N GLY A 433 20.95 -4.86 2.67
CA GLY A 433 22.16 -4.18 2.20
C GLY A 433 22.13 -2.67 2.45
N ALA A 434 22.80 -2.19 3.51
CA ALA A 434 23.16 -0.78 3.61
C ALA A 434 24.18 -0.47 2.49
N GLY A 435 23.82 0.39 1.54
CA GLY A 435 24.71 0.76 0.43
C GLY A 435 24.57 -0.06 -0.87
N GLY A 436 23.47 -0.78 -1.08
CA GLY A 436 23.14 -1.29 -2.42
C GLY A 436 23.73 -2.65 -2.82
N HIS A 437 24.53 -3.28 -1.97
CA HIS A 437 25.04 -4.64 -2.20
C HIS A 437 24.17 -5.69 -1.51
N PRO A 438 23.78 -6.78 -2.19
CA PRO A 438 23.06 -7.88 -1.56
C PRO A 438 23.91 -8.52 -0.46
N HIS A 439 23.30 -8.83 0.69
CA HIS A 439 23.96 -9.70 1.67
C HIS A 439 23.74 -11.16 1.29
N VAL A 440 24.84 -11.90 1.22
CA VAL A 440 24.82 -13.37 1.15
C VAL A 440 24.53 -13.86 2.56
N HIS A 441 23.38 -14.48 2.78
CA HIS A 441 23.14 -15.24 3.99
C HIS A 441 23.72 -16.64 3.81
N GLU A 442 24.38 -17.14 4.86
CA GLU A 442 25.14 -18.39 4.88
C GLU A 442 24.34 -19.58 4.33
N ALA A 443 25.08 -20.41 3.59
CA ALA A 443 24.89 -21.84 3.38
C ALA A 443 23.76 -22.49 4.18
N VAL A 444 22.62 -22.80 3.55
CA VAL A 444 21.61 -23.68 4.17
C VAL A 444 22.03 -25.13 3.88
N PRO A 445 22.36 -25.95 4.89
CA PRO A 445 22.65 -27.37 4.68
C PRO A 445 21.37 -28.10 4.25
N GLY A 446 21.44 -28.84 3.15
CA GLY A 446 20.37 -29.75 2.73
C GLY A 446 20.18 -30.85 3.78
N ARG A 447 18.95 -31.10 4.21
CA ARG A 447 18.66 -32.26 5.07
C ARG A 447 18.68 -33.52 4.21
N ASP A 448 19.58 -34.46 4.50
CA ASP A 448 19.51 -35.80 3.93
C ASP A 448 18.39 -36.59 4.64
N ARG A 449 17.42 -37.11 3.87
CA ARG A 449 16.38 -38.03 4.37
C ARG A 449 16.83 -39.50 4.32
N ARG A 450 18.08 -39.81 4.00
CA ARG A 450 18.65 -41.16 4.09
C ARG A 450 19.26 -41.44 5.47
N GLY A 451 18.41 -41.46 6.50
CA GLY A 451 18.87 -41.76 7.86
C GLY A 451 17.85 -41.56 8.97
N ALA A 452 16.59 -41.93 8.77
CA ALA A 452 15.61 -41.94 9.85
C ALA A 452 15.60 -43.31 10.55
N ALA A 453 16.53 -43.51 11.48
CA ALA A 453 16.43 -44.52 12.52
C ALA A 453 16.83 -43.92 13.88
N SER A 454 15.86 -43.94 14.80
CA SER A 454 15.96 -43.83 16.28
C SER A 454 16.52 -42.56 16.93
N GLY A 455 15.69 -41.89 17.75
CA GLY A 455 16.11 -41.10 18.92
C GLY A 455 15.39 -39.74 19.09
N PRO A 456 14.71 -39.47 20.22
CA PRO A 456 13.89 -38.27 20.40
C PRO A 456 14.69 -37.09 20.96
N GLY A 457 14.37 -35.88 20.50
CA GLY A 457 15.00 -34.66 21.02
C GLY A 457 14.51 -33.40 20.30
N VAL A 458 13.23 -33.07 20.44
CA VAL A 458 12.70 -31.77 20.01
C VAL A 458 13.16 -30.72 21.02
N SER A 459 14.18 -29.94 20.67
CA SER A 459 14.48 -28.68 21.34
C SER A 459 13.65 -27.57 20.68
N ALA A 460 12.81 -26.93 21.48
CA ALA A 460 11.92 -25.86 21.07
C ALA A 460 12.70 -24.62 20.64
N VAL A 461 12.38 -24.10 19.45
CA VAL A 461 12.79 -22.77 19.00
C VAL A 461 11.96 -21.75 19.78
N PRO A 462 12.56 -20.72 20.41
CA PRO A 462 11.80 -19.71 21.13
C PRO A 462 11.02 -18.80 20.16
N PRO A 463 9.85 -18.27 20.54
CA PRO A 463 9.05 -17.45 19.64
C PRO A 463 9.76 -16.13 19.32
N LEU A 464 9.71 -15.75 18.04
CA LEU A 464 10.06 -14.42 17.54
C LEU A 464 9.32 -13.35 18.36
N ARG A 465 10.10 -12.52 19.08
CA ARG A 465 9.57 -11.33 19.74
C ARG A 465 8.96 -10.41 18.68
N ARG A 466 7.65 -10.13 18.82
CA ARG A 466 6.97 -9.03 18.12
C ARG A 466 7.75 -7.74 18.37
N GLY A 467 8.27 -7.14 17.31
CA GLY A 467 8.86 -5.81 17.36
C GLY A 467 7.84 -4.82 17.91
N ALA A 468 8.22 -4.12 18.99
CA ALA A 468 7.44 -3.03 19.54
C ALA A 468 7.38 -1.88 18.52
N GLY A 469 6.17 -1.46 18.18
CA GLY A 469 5.94 -0.20 17.46
C GLY A 469 6.42 1.01 18.28
N PRO A 470 6.56 2.19 17.64
CA PRO A 470 7.08 3.37 18.30
C PRO A 470 6.13 3.81 19.41
N ARG A 471 6.63 3.80 20.67
CA ARG A 471 5.91 4.30 21.83
C ARG A 471 5.78 5.82 21.72
N ARG A 472 4.54 6.30 21.82
CA ARG A 472 4.19 7.72 21.99
C ARG A 472 4.85 8.24 23.27
N ALA A 473 5.50 9.39 23.17
CA ALA A 473 5.95 10.17 24.31
C ALA A 473 4.73 10.74 25.05
N GLY A 474 4.62 10.43 26.34
CA GLY A 474 3.59 10.95 27.21
C GLY A 474 3.41 10.05 28.42
N GLN A 475 3.68 10.61 29.60
CA GLN A 475 3.50 10.03 30.93
C GLN A 475 4.68 9.20 31.48
N ASP A 476 5.60 9.90 32.13
CA ASP A 476 6.30 9.38 33.32
C ASP A 476 6.73 10.58 34.20
N VAL A 477 5.77 11.11 34.95
CA VAL A 477 6.00 12.04 36.08
C VAL A 477 5.32 11.43 37.29
N GLN A 478 5.79 10.27 37.76
CA GLN A 478 5.47 9.81 39.11
C GLN A 478 6.38 8.72 39.65
N GLU A 479 7.70 8.78 39.42
CA GLU A 479 8.62 7.87 40.14
C GLU A 479 10.05 8.43 40.23
N ARG A 480 10.18 9.67 40.74
CA ARG A 480 11.43 10.20 41.33
C ARG A 480 11.12 11.09 42.52
N ARG A 481 10.47 10.51 43.54
CA ARG A 481 10.50 11.03 44.92
C ARG A 481 11.38 10.08 45.72
N GLU A 482 12.68 10.38 45.76
CA GLU A 482 13.62 10.07 46.84
C GLU A 482 15.04 10.38 46.35
N ARG A 483 15.43 11.65 46.50
CA ARG A 483 16.80 12.13 46.76
C ARG A 483 16.80 13.66 46.76
N VAL A 484 16.52 14.22 47.92
CA VAL A 484 16.89 15.61 48.27
C VAL A 484 17.66 15.51 49.58
N LEU A 485 18.97 15.69 49.53
CA LEU A 485 19.78 16.18 50.62
C LEU A 485 20.91 17.01 50.01
N GLN A 486 21.07 18.23 50.52
CA GLN A 486 22.12 19.23 50.26
C GLN A 486 21.92 20.00 48.93
N GLY A 487 21.78 21.32 48.86
CA GLY A 487 21.84 22.39 49.84
C GLY A 487 21.91 23.71 49.07
N GLU A 488 21.21 24.73 49.59
CA GLU A 488 21.44 26.18 49.41
C GLU A 488 21.16 26.86 48.06
N GLY A 489 20.43 27.99 48.14
CA GLY A 489 20.40 29.04 47.11
C GLY A 489 19.04 29.64 46.76
N VAL A 490 18.46 30.46 47.64
CA VAL A 490 17.44 31.52 47.36
C VAL A 490 18.24 32.83 47.22
N PRO A 491 17.93 33.85 46.36
CA PRO A 491 16.67 34.62 46.32
C PRO A 491 16.30 35.13 44.88
N GLU A 492 15.25 35.89 44.53
CA GLU A 492 14.18 36.66 45.18
C GLU A 492 13.19 37.15 44.08
N SER A 493 12.06 37.75 44.51
CA SER A 493 11.09 38.58 43.76
C SER A 493 9.96 37.81 43.04
N CYS A 494 8.68 38.21 43.06
CA CYS A 494 7.96 39.24 43.81
C CYS A 494 6.44 38.98 43.66
N HIS A 495 5.70 39.40 44.69
CA HIS A 495 4.27 39.81 44.70
C HIS A 495 3.11 38.83 44.42
N CYS A 496 2.54 38.37 45.54
CA CYS A 496 1.15 38.50 45.99
C CYS A 496 0.09 39.05 45.01
N LEU A 497 -1.07 38.36 44.97
CA LEU A 497 -2.37 38.95 45.33
C LEU A 497 -3.38 37.86 45.76
N HIS A 498 -3.93 38.06 46.95
CA HIS A 498 -5.03 37.32 47.60
C HIS A 498 -6.37 37.49 46.86
N ARG A 499 -7.24 36.48 46.93
CA ARG A 499 -8.50 36.50 47.71
C ARG A 499 -9.22 35.15 47.62
N GLY A 500 -9.52 34.56 48.77
CA GLY A 500 -10.45 33.43 48.90
C GLY A 500 -11.89 33.89 49.16
N ALA A 501 -12.81 32.93 49.16
CA ALA A 501 -13.94 32.85 50.08
C ALA A 501 -14.54 31.44 49.98
N GLU A 502 -14.63 30.79 51.14
CA GLU A 502 -15.34 29.56 51.44
C GLU A 502 -16.85 29.82 51.49
N GLU A 503 -17.68 28.81 51.21
CA GLU A 503 -18.86 28.50 52.04
C GLU A 503 -19.35 27.06 51.77
N GLU A 504 -19.30 26.23 52.81
CA GLU A 504 -20.05 24.98 52.98
C GLU A 504 -21.55 25.28 53.16
N VAL A 505 -22.45 24.38 52.77
CA VAL A 505 -23.50 23.78 53.65
C VAL A 505 -24.07 22.49 53.02
N ARG A 506 -23.71 21.37 53.66
CA ARG A 506 -24.48 20.18 54.12
C ARG A 506 -25.85 19.78 53.55
N GLY A 507 -26.03 18.45 53.45
CA GLY A 507 -27.24 17.70 53.89
C GLY A 507 -27.76 16.68 52.86
N ALA A 508 -27.30 15.42 52.88
CA ALA A 508 -27.88 14.25 53.61
C ALA A 508 -29.19 13.72 52.97
N GLY A 509 -29.15 12.58 52.27
CA GLY A 509 -29.52 11.23 52.77
C GLY A 509 -30.66 10.70 51.87
N ASP A 510 -30.93 9.42 51.64
CA ASP A 510 -30.48 8.20 52.29
C ASP A 510 -30.86 6.98 51.39
N GLU A 511 -29.94 6.01 51.34
CA GLU A 511 -30.05 4.54 51.34
C GLU A 511 -31.06 3.65 50.53
N ARG A 512 -30.52 2.42 50.34
CA ARG A 512 -31.09 1.07 50.07
C ARG A 512 -31.09 0.66 48.59
N GLY A 513 -30.37 -0.36 48.12
CA GLY A 513 -29.70 -1.49 48.77
C GLY A 513 -30.27 -2.80 48.21
N ALA A 514 -29.44 -3.62 47.53
CA ALA A 514 -29.42 -5.09 47.62
C ALA A 514 -28.60 -5.72 46.48
N ALA A 515 -27.70 -6.62 46.88
CA ALA A 515 -26.77 -7.38 46.06
C ALA A 515 -27.37 -8.69 45.53
N HIS A 516 -26.89 -9.19 44.36
CA HIS A 516 -26.66 -10.63 44.20
C HIS A 516 -25.69 -11.03 43.07
N LYS A 517 -24.64 -11.76 43.49
CA LYS A 517 -23.99 -12.95 42.91
C LYS A 517 -23.31 -12.92 41.52
N GLN A 518 -21.99 -13.03 41.62
CA GLN A 518 -21.03 -13.74 40.75
C GLN A 518 -21.59 -14.94 39.96
N ARG A 519 -21.20 -15.05 38.68
CA ARG A 519 -20.58 -16.25 38.07
C ARG A 519 -19.65 -15.83 36.93
N GLY A 520 -18.40 -16.29 36.98
CA GLY A 520 -17.45 -16.19 35.87
C GLY A 520 -17.56 -17.38 34.91
N CYS A 521 -17.07 -17.18 33.69
CA CYS A 521 -16.50 -18.23 32.85
C CYS A 521 -15.54 -17.61 31.84
N THR A 522 -14.47 -18.35 31.57
CA THR A 522 -13.23 -17.93 30.94
C THR A 522 -13.01 -18.75 29.65
N VAL A 523 -12.38 -18.13 28.64
CA VAL A 523 -11.55 -18.71 27.55
C VAL A 523 -12.23 -19.50 26.41
N LEU A 524 -12.03 -19.05 25.15
CA LEU A 524 -11.13 -19.65 24.14
C LEU A 524 -11.03 -18.78 22.87
N PRO A 525 -9.83 -18.57 22.29
CA PRO A 525 -9.63 -17.86 21.02
C PRO A 525 -9.62 -18.84 19.83
N GLY A 526 -9.99 -18.33 18.65
CA GLY A 526 -9.80 -18.96 17.34
C GLY A 526 -8.93 -18.10 16.44
#